data_AF-A0A968P8V6-F1
#
_entry.id   AF-A0A968P8V6-F1
#
_cell.length_a   1.000
_cell.length_b   1.000
_cell.length_c   1.000
_cell.angle_alpha   90.00
_cell.angle_beta   90.00
_cell.angle_gamma   90.00
#
_symmetry.space_group_name_H-M   'P 1'
#
loop_
_entity.id
_entity.type
_entity.pdbx_description
1 polymer ?
#
loop_
_entity_poly.entity_id
_entity_poly.type
_entity_poly.pdbx_seq_one_letter_code
_entity_poly.pdbx_strand_id
1 'polypeptide(L)'
;MIADLDELALQMNIPLVYMPQTFGPFESDPACRARAIRLLKQAKLVATREVQGLDELKKLLGYEHPHAVYCPDVAFSLPAVEPAEEAIPECCARLAAGR
;
A
#
# COMPACT_ATOMS: atom_id res chain seq x y z
N MET A 1 -1.53 4.31 -7.75
CA MET A 1 -0.08 4.12 -7.59
C MET A 1 0.64 5.22 -8.36
N ILE A 2 1.48 6.03 -7.73
CA ILE A 2 2.27 7.06 -8.45
C ILE A 2 3.54 6.39 -8.97
N ALA A 3 3.37 5.49 -9.94
CA ALA A 3 4.45 4.64 -10.42
C ALA A 3 5.57 5.42 -11.15
N ASP A 4 5.28 6.63 -11.65
CA ASP A 4 6.27 7.48 -12.34
C ASP A 4 7.35 8.01 -11.38
N LEU A 5 7.00 8.32 -10.13
CA LEU A 5 7.95 8.76 -9.12
C LEU A 5 8.82 7.59 -8.63
N ASP A 6 8.21 6.42 -8.47
CA ASP A 6 8.92 5.20 -8.05
C ASP A 6 10.01 4.82 -9.06
N GLU A 7 9.71 4.92 -10.36
CA GLU A 7 10.67 4.67 -11.42
C GLU A 7 11.80 5.69 -11.46
N LEU A 8 11.49 6.98 -11.28
CA LEU A 8 12.50 8.03 -11.19
C LEU A 8 13.44 7.79 -10.00
N ALA A 9 12.89 7.42 -8.84
CA ALA A 9 13.70 7.11 -7.67
C ALA A 9 14.67 5.95 -7.94
N LEU A 10 14.22 4.87 -8.59
CA LEU A 10 15.10 3.76 -8.99
C LEU A 10 16.18 4.20 -9.98
N GLN A 11 15.84 5.05 -10.98
CA GLN A 11 16.81 5.60 -11.92
C GLN A 11 17.88 6.45 -11.22
N MET A 12 17.51 7.10 -10.11
CA MET A 12 18.41 7.88 -9.27
C MET A 12 19.13 7.05 -8.20
N ASN A 13 19.00 5.71 -8.21
CA ASN A 13 19.52 4.79 -7.19
C ASN A 13 19.01 5.09 -5.77
N ILE A 14 17.82 5.69 -5.65
CA ILE A 14 17.16 5.93 -4.38
C ILE A 14 16.39 4.64 -4.01
N PRO A 15 16.61 4.07 -2.81
CA PRO A 15 15.92 2.86 -2.39
C PRO A 15 14.41 3.09 -2.28
N LEU A 16 13.62 2.20 -2.89
CA LEU A 16 12.18 2.21 -2.72
C LEU A 16 11.76 1.47 -1.45
N VAL A 17 10.88 2.11 -0.68
CA VAL A 17 10.23 1.53 0.50
C VAL A 17 8.73 1.76 0.37
N TYR A 18 7.98 0.65 0.30
CA TYR A 18 6.52 0.70 0.31
C TYR A 18 6.02 0.53 1.74
N MET A 19 5.47 1.61 2.29
CA MET A 19 4.79 1.62 3.58
C MET A 19 3.52 0.75 3.54
N PRO A 20 2.94 0.38 4.71
CA PRO A 20 1.74 -0.45 4.79
C PRO A 20 0.62 0.05 3.88
N GLN A 21 0.32 -0.71 2.83
CA GLN A 21 -0.75 -0.39 1.88
C GLN A 21 -1.36 -1.66 1.28
N THR A 22 -2.50 -1.50 0.62
CA THR A 22 -3.13 -2.55 -0.18
C THR A 22 -2.42 -2.63 -1.54
N PHE A 23 -2.10 -3.83 -2.01
CA PHE A 23 -1.47 -4.05 -3.32
C PHE A 23 -2.45 -4.65 -4.32
N GLY A 24 -2.72 -3.91 -5.40
CA GLY A 24 -3.63 -4.36 -6.46
C GLY A 24 -5.11 -4.02 -6.19
N PRO A 25 -6.05 -4.64 -6.92
CA PRO A 25 -5.83 -5.69 -7.92
C PRO A 25 -5.12 -5.18 -9.18
N PHE A 26 -4.35 -6.05 -9.85
CA PHE A 26 -3.61 -5.76 -11.09
C PHE A 26 -4.12 -6.55 -12.30
N GLU A 27 -5.37 -7.01 -12.26
CA GLU A 27 -5.91 -7.99 -13.21
C GLU A 27 -6.39 -7.36 -14.52
N SER A 28 -6.81 -6.10 -14.47
CA SER A 28 -7.45 -5.40 -15.59
C SER A 28 -6.46 -4.82 -16.60
N ASP A 29 -5.20 -4.59 -16.21
CA ASP A 29 -4.18 -3.97 -17.05
C ASP A 29 -2.84 -4.72 -16.94
N PRO A 30 -2.47 -5.51 -17.96
CA PRO A 30 -1.20 -6.24 -17.99
C PRO A 30 0.04 -5.34 -17.92
N ALA A 31 -0.01 -4.13 -18.47
CA ALA A 31 1.12 -3.19 -18.43
C ALA A 31 1.30 -2.65 -17.01
N CYS A 32 0.19 -2.27 -16.36
CA CYS A 32 0.20 -1.90 -14.94
C CYS A 32 0.73 -3.04 -14.06
N ARG A 33 0.29 -4.28 -14.30
CA ARG A 33 0.77 -5.47 -13.58
C ARG A 33 2.27 -5.69 -13.74
N ALA A 34 2.77 -5.62 -14.97
CA ALA A 34 4.19 -5.80 -15.25
C ALA A 34 5.05 -4.70 -14.57
N ARG A 35 4.55 -3.46 -14.59
CA ARG A 35 5.17 -2.31 -13.92
C ARG A 35 5.22 -2.50 -12.41
N ALA A 36 4.10 -2.87 -11.78
CA ALA A 36 4.03 -3.15 -10.35
C ALA A 36 5.01 -4.27 -9.94
N ILE A 37 5.06 -5.37 -10.69
CA ILE A 37 6.01 -6.47 -10.45
C ILE A 37 7.47 -5.96 -10.51
N ARG A 38 7.81 -5.16 -11.52
CA ARG A 38 9.17 -4.61 -11.66
C ARG A 38 9.55 -3.76 -10.44
N LEU A 39 8.66 -2.86 -10.03
CA LEU A 39 8.90 -1.96 -8.91
C LEU A 39 9.03 -2.72 -7.58
N LEU A 40 8.11 -3.65 -7.31
CA LEU A 40 8.09 -4.46 -6.10
C LEU A 40 9.34 -5.35 -5.97
N LYS A 41 9.84 -5.93 -7.08
CA LYS A 41 11.08 -6.73 -7.10
C LYS A 41 12.33 -5.93 -6.71
N GLN A 42 12.33 -4.62 -6.93
CA GLN A 42 13.47 -3.73 -6.66
C GLN A 42 13.32 -2.99 -5.33
N ALA A 43 12.17 -3.12 -4.67
CA ALA A 43 11.91 -2.46 -3.40
C ALA A 43 12.78 -3.07 -2.28
N LYS A 44 13.33 -2.19 -1.45
CA LYS A 44 14.08 -2.58 -0.25
C LYS A 44 13.17 -3.04 0.88
N LEU A 45 11.91 -2.63 0.85
CA LEU A 45 10.86 -3.05 1.78
C LEU A 45 9.50 -2.99 1.09
N VAL A 46 8.67 -4.01 1.32
CA VAL A 46 7.28 -4.07 0.87
C VAL A 46 6.39 -4.41 2.07
N ALA A 47 5.73 -3.41 2.66
CA ALA A 47 4.82 -3.64 3.78
C ALA A 47 3.36 -3.69 3.28
N THR A 48 2.65 -4.76 3.61
CA THR A 48 1.19 -4.89 3.41
C THR A 48 0.45 -4.66 4.71
N ARG A 49 -0.69 -3.96 4.64
CA ARG A 49 -1.59 -3.76 5.79
C ARG A 49 -2.61 -4.88 5.97
N GLU A 50 -2.75 -5.75 4.98
CA GLU A 50 -3.69 -6.87 5.00
C GLU A 50 -2.95 -8.17 5.32
N VAL A 51 -3.57 -9.00 6.15
CA VAL A 51 -3.03 -10.31 6.56
C VAL A 51 -2.77 -11.19 5.32
N GLN A 52 -3.68 -11.14 4.35
CA GLN A 52 -3.59 -11.91 3.11
C GLN A 52 -2.59 -11.31 2.10
N GLY A 53 -2.15 -10.06 2.30
CA GLY A 53 -1.36 -9.36 1.30
C GLY A 53 0.02 -9.98 1.06
N LEU A 54 0.58 -10.73 2.02
CA LEU A 54 1.83 -11.48 1.80
C LEU A 54 1.63 -12.61 0.79
N ASP A 55 0.51 -13.33 0.87
CA ASP A 55 0.15 -14.37 -0.08
C ASP A 55 -0.16 -13.78 -1.46
N GLU A 56 -0.81 -12.62 -1.52
CA GLU A 56 -1.08 -11.90 -2.76
C GLU A 56 0.21 -11.41 -3.43
N LEU A 57 1.14 -10.84 -2.66
CA LEU A 57 2.46 -10.46 -3.14
C LEU A 57 3.23 -11.68 -3.67
N LYS A 58 3.19 -12.81 -2.95
CA LYS A 58 3.82 -14.06 -3.39
C LYS A 58 3.23 -14.57 -4.70
N LYS A 59 1.89 -14.57 -4.84
CA LYS A 59 1.19 -14.94 -6.08
C LYS A 59 1.55 -14.00 -7.23
N LEU A 60 1.62 -12.69 -6.97
CA LEU A 60 1.94 -11.68 -7.97
C LEU A 60 3.38 -11.79 -8.48
N LEU A 61 4.34 -11.98 -7.57
CA LEU A 61 5.77 -12.03 -7.87
C LEU A 61 6.25 -13.41 -8.36
N GLY A 62 5.52 -14.47 -7.98
CA GLY A 62 5.90 -15.86 -8.23
C GLY A 62 6.92 -16.43 -7.24
N TYR A 63 7.31 -15.67 -6.22
CA TYR A 63 8.22 -16.06 -5.15
C TYR A 63 7.98 -15.22 -3.91
N GLU A 64 8.56 -15.62 -2.79
CA GLU A 64 8.47 -14.88 -1.53
C GLU A 64 9.53 -13.77 -1.49
N HIS A 65 9.07 -12.51 -1.47
CA HIS A 65 10.00 -11.38 -1.44
C HIS A 65 10.69 -11.31 -0.07
N PRO A 66 12.04 -11.30 0.00
CA PRO A 66 12.79 -11.43 1.26
C PRO A 66 12.57 -10.27 2.24
N HIS A 67 12.07 -9.14 1.73
CA HIS A 67 11.74 -7.96 2.51
C HIS A 67 10.25 -7.59 2.42
N ALA A 68 9.37 -8.58 2.20
CA ALA A 68 7.94 -8.36 2.35
C ALA A 68 7.50 -8.64 3.79
N VAL A 69 6.69 -7.76 4.37
CA VAL A 69 6.21 -7.87 5.76
C VAL A 69 4.74 -7.50 5.87
N TYR A 70 4.02 -8.16 6.79
CA TYR A 70 2.74 -7.69 7.28
C TYR A 70 2.98 -6.64 8.37
N CYS A 71 2.32 -5.50 8.26
CA CYS A 71 2.42 -4.41 9.22
C CYS A 71 1.07 -3.64 9.23
N PRO A 72 0.45 -3.41 10.39
CA PRO A 72 -0.77 -2.60 10.47
C PRO A 72 -0.59 -1.20 9.85
N ASP A 73 -1.71 -0.54 9.55
CA ASP A 73 -1.70 0.80 8.98
C ASP A 73 -0.89 1.78 9.86
N VAL A 74 -0.18 2.72 9.23
CA VAL A 74 0.67 3.70 9.91
C VAL A 74 -0.11 4.53 10.95
N ALA A 75 -1.43 4.68 10.76
CA ALA A 75 -2.30 5.35 11.73
C ALA A 75 -2.22 4.75 13.13
N PHE A 76 -1.95 3.44 13.26
CA PHE A 76 -1.79 2.78 14.57
C PHE A 76 -0.50 3.17 15.30
N SER A 77 0.44 3.86 14.63
CA SER A 77 1.66 4.39 15.25
C SER A 77 1.47 5.79 15.82
N LEU A 78 0.33 6.44 15.58
CA LEU A 78 0.04 7.77 16.09
C LEU A 78 -0.41 7.71 17.56
N PRO A 79 -0.12 8.73 18.38
CA PRO A 79 -0.71 8.86 19.69
C PRO A 79 -2.24 8.80 19.61
N ALA A 80 -2.87 8.13 20.57
CA ALA A 80 -4.32 8.14 20.67
C ALA A 80 -4.80 9.59 20.94
N VAL A 81 -5.76 10.04 20.13
CA VAL A 81 -6.41 11.34 20.28
C VAL A 81 -7.91 11.06 20.35
N GLU A 82 -8.56 11.60 21.38
CA GLU A 82 -10.02 11.54 21.47
C GLU A 82 -10.62 12.31 20.28
N PRO A 83 -11.58 11.71 19.55
CA PRO A 83 -12.26 12.42 18.47
C PRO A 83 -13.01 13.63 19.04
N ALA A 84 -13.09 14.72 18.26
CA ALA A 84 -13.97 15.85 18.60
C ALA A 84 -15.41 15.35 18.76
N GLU A 85 -16.18 15.93 19.68
CA GLU A 85 -17.56 15.51 19.96
C GLU A 85 -18.43 15.48 18.69
N GLU A 86 -18.17 16.39 17.76
CA GLU A 86 -18.90 16.54 16.50
C GLU A 86 -18.41 15.60 15.38
N ALA A 87 -17.24 14.97 15.54
CA ALA A 87 -16.60 14.19 14.49
C ALA A 87 -17.44 12.96 14.07
N ILE A 88 -18.03 12.25 15.03
CA ILE A 88 -18.89 11.08 14.74
C ILE A 88 -20.20 11.51 14.06
N PRO A 89 -20.98 12.46 14.61
CA PRO A 89 -22.16 12.98 13.93
C PRO A 89 -21.89 13.47 12.49
N GLU A 90 -20.79 14.20 12.28
CA GLU A 90 -20.41 14.70 10.95
C GLU A 90 -20.08 13.55 9.99
N CYS A 91 -19.27 12.58 10.43
CA CYS A 91 -18.95 11.39 9.62
C CYS A 91 -20.23 10.63 9.23
N CYS A 92 -21.15 10.42 10.16
CA CYS A 92 -22.43 9.75 9.89
C CYS A 92 -23.29 10.53 8.89
N ALA A 93 -23.36 11.86 9.01
CA ALA A 93 -24.10 12.70 8.08
C ALA A 93 -23.50 12.66 6.66
N ARG A 94 -22.17 12.64 6.54
CA ARG A 94 -21.47 12.50 5.25
C ARG A 94 -21.75 11.15 4.59
N LEU A 95 -21.64 10.07 5.34
CA LEU A 95 -21.98 8.72 4.88
C LEU A 95 -23.43 8.62 4.39
N ALA A 96 -24.38 9.18 5.15
CA ALA A 96 -25.79 9.21 4.75
C ALA A 96 -26.03 10.05 3.48
N ALA A 97 -25.21 11.07 3.24
CA ALA A 97 -25.23 11.89 2.04
C ALA A 97 -24.48 11.26 0.84
N GLY A 98 -23.94 10.06 0.98
CA GLY A 98 -23.16 9.38 -0.06
C GLY A 98 -21.81 10.05 -0.36
N ARG A 99 -21.23 10.74 0.63
CA ARG A 99 -19.95 11.45 0.52
C ARG A 99 -18.90 10.95 1.51
#